data_AF-A0A536NZ02-F1
#
_entry.id   AF-A0A536NZ02-F1
#
_cell.length_a   1.000
_cell.length_b   1.000
_cell.length_c   1.000
_cell.angle_alpha   90.00
_cell.angle_beta   90.00
_cell.angle_gamma   90.00
#
_symmetry.space_group_name_H-M   'P 1'
#
loop_
_entity.id
_entity.type
_entity.pdbx_description
1 polymer ?
#
loop_
_entity_poly.entity_id
_entity_poly.type
_entity_poly.pdbx_seq_one_letter_code
_entity_poly.pdbx_strand_id
1 'polypeptide(L)'
;PGRMPGGVSRWSRGKGKDAEWVAVRPELVCEVTYDKLEAGERFRHATGFLRWRTDKPPKKCGFDQIASAAQFDVRGIFRSN
;
A
#
# COMPACT_ATOMS: atom_id res chain seq x y z
N PRO A 1 12.59 -12.15 10.11
CA PRO A 1 13.58 -11.07 10.31
C PRO A 1 13.18 -9.78 9.56
N GLY A 2 13.10 -8.64 10.27
CA GLY A 2 12.86 -7.32 9.65
C GLY A 2 11.52 -6.65 10.01
N ARG A 3 11.21 -6.52 11.31
CA ARG A 3 10.15 -5.64 11.84
C ARG A 3 10.56 -5.04 13.18
N MET A 4 11.81 -4.56 13.28
CA MET A 4 12.23 -3.76 14.43
C MET A 4 12.52 -2.35 13.94
N PRO A 5 11.86 -1.32 14.52
CA PRO A 5 12.36 0.04 14.50
C PRO A 5 13.85 0.06 14.86
N GLY A 6 14.65 0.86 14.14
CA GLY A 6 16.11 0.92 14.32
C GLY A 6 16.94 -0.05 13.47
N GLY A 7 16.31 -0.89 12.64
CA GLY A 7 17.02 -1.71 11.66
C GLY A 7 17.77 -0.88 10.60
N VAL A 8 18.98 -1.30 10.23
CA VAL A 8 19.81 -0.61 9.23
C VAL A 8 19.12 -0.63 7.87
N SER A 9 18.84 0.55 7.31
CA SER A 9 18.23 0.71 5.99
C SER A 9 19.15 1.48 5.03
N ARG A 10 18.92 1.36 3.72
CA ARG A 10 19.65 2.16 2.72
C ARG A 10 19.45 3.68 2.89
N TRP A 11 18.38 4.08 3.57
CA TRP A 11 17.99 5.47 3.81
C TRP A 11 18.58 6.05 5.11
N SER A 12 19.06 5.19 6.01
CA SER A 12 19.80 5.57 7.22
C SER A 12 21.29 5.88 6.96
N ARG A 13 21.69 6.21 5.71
CA ARG A 13 23.03 6.76 5.44
C ARG A 13 23.15 8.12 6.12
N GLY A 14 23.97 8.18 7.18
CA GLY A 14 24.33 9.37 7.96
C GLY A 14 24.15 9.20 9.47
N LYS A 15 25.13 9.62 10.28
CA LYS A 15 24.95 9.76 11.74
C LYS A 15 23.94 10.88 12.01
N GLY A 16 22.95 10.63 12.88
CA GLY A 16 22.04 11.67 13.39
C GLY A 16 20.70 11.83 12.66
N LYS A 17 20.16 10.78 12.04
CA LYS A 17 18.77 10.80 11.56
C LYS A 17 17.88 10.14 12.61
N ASP A 18 16.90 10.89 13.10
CA ASP A 18 15.85 10.40 13.99
C ASP A 18 14.97 9.41 13.21
N ALA A 19 15.33 8.13 13.34
CA ALA A 19 14.57 7.01 12.76
C ALA A 19 13.64 6.38 13.82
N GLU A 20 13.28 7.14 14.84
CA GLU A 20 12.34 6.70 15.85
C GLU A 20 10.98 6.46 15.19
N TRP A 21 10.42 5.29 15.48
CA TRP A 21 9.08 4.96 15.02
C TRP A 21 8.07 5.69 15.89
N VAL A 22 7.23 6.52 15.27
CA VAL A 22 6.15 7.22 15.95
C VAL A 22 4.82 6.79 15.33
N ALA A 23 3.91 6.30 16.16
CA ALA A 23 2.57 5.95 15.72
C ALA A 23 1.82 7.21 15.26
N VAL A 24 1.24 7.16 14.06
CA VAL A 24 0.37 8.23 13.54
C VAL A 24 -1.10 7.84 13.65
N ARG A 25 -1.95 8.81 13.98
CA ARG A 25 -3.40 8.62 13.95
C ARG A 25 -3.91 8.68 12.50
N PRO A 26 -4.77 7.75 12.06
CA PRO A 26 -5.29 7.74 10.69
C PRO A 26 -6.42 8.77 10.51
N GLU A 27 -6.04 10.05 10.43
CA GLU A 27 -6.99 11.18 10.33
C GLU A 27 -7.18 11.70 8.91
N LEU A 28 -6.22 11.45 8.01
CA LEU A 28 -6.22 11.95 6.64
C LEU A 28 -6.38 10.81 5.65
N VAL A 29 -7.12 11.07 4.57
CA VAL A 29 -7.32 10.14 3.47
C VAL A 29 -6.74 10.74 2.21
N CYS A 30 -5.99 9.95 1.44
CA CYS A 30 -5.54 10.31 0.10
C CYS A 30 -5.98 9.27 -0.92
N GLU A 31 -5.96 9.70 -2.17
CA GLU A 31 -6.13 8.84 -3.33
C GLU A 31 -4.75 8.53 -3.91
N VAL A 32 -4.56 7.27 -4.27
CA VAL A 32 -3.30 6.77 -4.83
C VAL A 32 -3.56 5.90 -6.05
N THR A 33 -2.63 5.92 -7.01
CA THR A 33 -2.53 4.85 -8.02
C THR A 33 -1.71 3.71 -7.45
N TYR A 34 -2.05 2.47 -7.81
CA TYR A 34 -1.25 1.31 -7.47
C TYR A 34 -1.39 0.22 -8.55
N ASP A 35 -0.37 -0.62 -8.65
CA ASP A 35 -0.36 -1.79 -9.53
C ASP A 35 -0.87 -3.03 -8.78
N LYS A 36 -0.19 -3.40 -7.68
CA LYS A 36 -0.56 -4.59 -6.91
C LYS A 36 -0.35 -4.46 -5.41
N LEU A 37 -1.03 -5.34 -4.70
CA LEU A 37 -0.83 -5.58 -3.27
C LEU A 37 0.01 -6.83 -3.06
N GLU A 38 1.08 -6.72 -2.28
CA GLU A 38 1.77 -7.87 -1.75
C GLU A 38 0.99 -8.44 -0.57
N ALA A 39 0.72 -9.75 -0.61
CA ALA A 39 -0.05 -10.48 0.39
C ALA A 39 -1.43 -9.85 0.72
N GLY A 40 -2.00 -9.06 -0.19
CA GLY A 40 -3.30 -8.42 -0.01
C GLY A 40 -3.31 -7.19 0.91
N GLU A 41 -2.17 -6.80 1.51
CA GLU A 41 -2.15 -5.78 2.57
C GLU A 41 -1.24 -4.58 2.28
N ARG A 42 -0.26 -4.72 1.38
CA ARG A 42 0.74 -3.68 1.15
C ARG A 42 0.90 -3.34 -0.32
N PHE A 43 0.82 -2.07 -0.67
CA PHE A 43 1.18 -1.65 -2.01
C PHE A 43 2.64 -2.01 -2.35
N ARG A 44 2.83 -2.62 -3.51
CA ARG A 44 4.15 -2.93 -4.06
C ARG A 44 4.21 -2.44 -5.50
N HIS A 45 5.43 -2.04 -5.89
CA HIS A 45 5.70 -1.26 -7.10
C HIS A 45 5.17 0.17 -7.00
N ALA A 46 5.25 0.95 -8.09
CA ALA A 46 5.08 2.40 -8.08
C ALA A 46 3.67 2.82 -7.65
N THR A 47 3.50 3.09 -6.35
CA THR A 47 2.30 3.70 -5.79
C THR A 47 2.45 5.21 -5.89
N GLY A 48 1.57 5.86 -6.63
CA GLY A 48 1.62 7.30 -6.84
C GLY A 48 0.60 8.01 -5.97
N PHE A 49 1.01 9.06 -5.25
CA PHE A 49 0.05 9.96 -4.63
C PHE A 49 -0.66 10.77 -5.71
N LEU A 50 -2.00 10.84 -5.64
CA LEU A 50 -2.80 11.66 -6.55
C LEU A 50 -3.28 12.94 -5.87
N ARG A 51 -4.06 12.81 -4.81
CA ARG A 51 -4.69 13.95 -4.11
C ARG A 51 -5.13 13.60 -2.71
N TRP A 52 -5.31 14.63 -1.88
CA TRP A 52 -6.03 14.49 -0.61
C TRP A 52 -7.54 14.36 -0.84
N ARG A 53 -8.19 13.57 0.01
CA ARG A 53 -9.64 13.34 0.04
C ARG A 53 -10.22 13.89 1.34
N THR A 54 -10.22 15.21 1.46
CA THR A 54 -10.81 15.92 2.61
C THR A 54 -12.33 15.71 2.69
N ASP A 55 -12.93 15.26 1.60
CA ASP A 55 -14.34 14.87 1.47
C ASP A 55 -14.65 13.47 2.02
N LYS A 56 -13.64 12.64 2.29
CA LYS A 56 -13.83 11.24 2.66
C LYS A 56 -13.47 10.98 4.13
N PRO A 57 -14.39 10.43 4.95
CA PRO A 57 -14.10 10.10 6.33
C PRO A 57 -13.11 8.93 6.43
N PRO A 58 -12.10 8.98 7.33
CA PRO A 58 -11.07 7.94 7.45
C PRO A 58 -11.61 6.53 7.69
N LYS A 59 -12.70 6.40 8.46
CA LYS A 59 -13.36 5.11 8.74
C LYS A 59 -13.94 4.42 7.51
N LYS A 60 -14.10 5.14 6.39
CA LYS A 60 -14.54 4.59 5.10
C LYS A 60 -13.36 4.27 4.17
N CYS A 61 -12.12 4.42 4.63
CA CYS A 61 -10.92 4.01 3.92
C CYS A 61 -10.55 2.57 4.32
N GLY A 62 -11.21 1.58 3.71
CA GLY A 62 -11.08 0.16 4.06
C GLY A 62 -10.65 -0.71 2.88
N PHE A 63 -10.39 -1.98 3.17
CA PHE A 63 -9.98 -2.98 2.17
C PHE A 63 -11.09 -3.37 1.19
N ASP A 64 -12.35 -3.10 1.53
CA ASP A 64 -13.52 -3.28 0.67
C ASP A 64 -13.45 -2.48 -0.64
N GLN A 65 -12.58 -1.46 -0.69
CA GLN A 65 -12.33 -0.65 -1.87
C GLN A 65 -11.37 -1.27 -2.88
N ILE A 66 -10.60 -2.28 -2.46
CA ILE A 66 -9.67 -2.97 -3.35
C ILE A 66 -10.49 -3.92 -4.19
N ALA A 67 -10.54 -3.66 -5.49
CA ALA A 67 -11.17 -4.58 -6.43
C ALA A 67 -10.51 -5.95 -6.26
N SER A 68 -11.30 -6.96 -5.93
CA SER A 68 -10.87 -8.34 -6.09
C SER A 68 -10.51 -8.52 -7.56
N ALA A 69 -9.28 -8.96 -7.85
CA ALA A 69 -8.86 -9.20 -9.23
C ALA A 69 -9.96 -10.00 -9.91
N ALA A 70 -10.53 -9.46 -11.00
CA ALA A 70 -11.60 -10.12 -11.72
C ALA A 70 -11.19 -11.58 -11.93
N GLN A 71 -12.04 -12.51 -11.50
CA GLN A 71 -11.77 -13.94 -11.69
C GLN A 71 -11.69 -14.17 -13.19
N PHE A 72 -10.46 -14.26 -13.71
CA PHE A 72 -10.23 -14.57 -15.11
C PHE A 72 -10.62 -16.03 -15.34
N ASP A 73 -11.45 -16.29 -16.35
CA ASP A 73 -11.72 -17.66 -16.79
C ASP A 73 -10.48 -18.22 -17.47
N VAL A 74 -9.58 -18.76 -16.65
CA VAL A 74 -8.39 -19.48 -17.09
C VAL A 74 -8.74 -20.66 -18.00
N ARG A 75 -9.92 -21.29 -17.85
CA ARG A 75 -10.33 -22.41 -18.71
C ARG A 75 -10.71 -21.95 -20.11
N GLY A 76 -11.27 -20.75 -20.25
CA GLY A 76 -11.59 -20.14 -21.53
C GLY A 76 -10.34 -19.90 -22.41
N ILE A 77 -9.20 -19.57 -21.81
CA ILE A 77 -7.92 -19.37 -22.52
C ILE A 77 -7.45 -20.66 -23.19
N PHE A 78 -7.58 -21.80 -22.51
CA PHE A 78 -7.13 -23.11 -23.02
C PHE A 78 -8.13 -23.78 -23.97
N ARG A 79 -9.32 -23.21 -24.19
CA ARG A 79 -10.36 -23.75 -25.08
C ARG A 79 -10.31 -23.20 -26.51
N SER A 80 -9.46 -22.21 -26.77
CA SER A 80 -9.39 -21.47 -28.03
C SER A 80 -8.38 -22.04 -29.05
N ASN A 81 -8.14 -23.35 -29.05
CA ASN A 81 -7.20 -24.01 -29.97
C ASN A 81 -7.89 -25.06 -30.83
#